data_AF-A0A7C5ZXJ5-F1
#
_entry.id   AF-A0A7C5ZXJ5-F1
#
_cell.length_a   1.000
_cell.length_b   1.000
_cell.length_c   1.000
_cell.angle_alpha   90.00
_cell.angle_beta   90.00
_cell.angle_gamma   90.00
#
_symmetry.space_group_name_H-M   'P 1'
#
loop_
_entity.id
_entity.type
_entity.pdbx_description
1 polymer ?
#
loop_
_entity_poly.entity_id
_entity_poly.type
_entity_poly.pdbx_seq_one_letter_code
_entity_poly.pdbx_strand_id
1 'polypeptide(L)'
;MKKFRFVLLLLAFSTLFLNPAPGVYASPFELAHDDGEFDYGWSDFYPYAAAVRFSPPSQSWRITGIRLHGVCILRGSQVFYVEIWDANLNTKYQSAFSPSSVFKNATLDWYTIELPNIVVTGDFYVVIVPMFTLDGAQLWISIDDDPPFSNSSFIVNVGEHTIHVSLNATSKRPGDFMIRVVGEPTPSPPELRLASIEAGVDETVLTFTYPGELAGFGARLVKPDGSSVEENVTRVGENLVVRTGGEGLLNVFAVAKGFGTIGMSIRLNHSLRTAYRALFENYTVLKHDAESMCEQIGSLIKDSGELRLQLSQSQALIRVQDERINELLGNVSSLRSELDNVRAEASRLRGESTLLAAGLVFAIIVSSLLGFLEVGRRWRRR
;
A
#
# COMPACT_ATOMS: atom_id res chain seq x y z
N MET A 1 24.40 25.37 -6.68
CA MET A 1 23.09 25.86 -7.19
C MET A 1 22.07 24.77 -7.54
N LYS A 2 22.43 23.63 -8.18
CA LYS A 2 21.45 22.59 -8.56
C LYS A 2 20.75 21.88 -7.37
N LYS A 3 21.47 21.61 -6.27
CA LYS A 3 20.90 20.97 -5.06
C LYS A 3 19.86 21.84 -4.33
N PHE A 4 20.02 23.16 -4.36
CA PHE A 4 19.09 24.08 -3.68
C PHE A 4 17.73 24.18 -4.40
N ARG A 5 17.73 24.09 -5.74
CA ARG A 5 16.49 24.06 -6.54
C ARG A 5 15.68 22.78 -6.34
N PHE A 6 16.34 21.64 -6.09
CA PHE A 6 15.66 20.37 -5.85
C PHE A 6 14.97 20.34 -4.48
N VAL A 7 15.62 20.88 -3.44
CA VAL A 7 15.04 21.00 -2.09
C VAL A 7 13.85 21.98 -2.07
N LEU A 8 13.93 23.09 -2.81
CA LEU A 8 12.83 24.05 -2.91
C LEU A 8 11.61 23.46 -3.66
N LEU A 9 11.85 22.62 -4.68
CA LEU A 9 10.79 21.91 -5.41
C LEU A 9 10.10 20.86 -4.53
N LEU A 10 10.86 20.14 -3.70
CA LEU A 10 10.30 19.16 -2.74
C LEU A 10 9.47 19.83 -1.63
N LEU A 11 9.89 21.00 -1.14
CA LEU A 11 9.12 21.81 -0.17
C LEU A 11 7.84 22.38 -0.79
N ALA A 12 7.90 22.88 -2.02
CA ALA A 12 6.71 23.37 -2.73
C ALA A 12 5.72 22.24 -3.06
N PHE A 13 6.22 21.04 -3.37
CA PHE A 13 5.38 19.86 -3.56
C PHE A 13 4.74 19.42 -2.23
N SER A 14 5.47 19.39 -1.11
CA SER A 14 4.88 19.00 0.17
C SER A 14 3.79 19.97 0.64
N THR A 15 3.90 21.27 0.35
CA THR A 15 2.84 22.24 0.68
C THR A 15 1.57 22.08 -0.15
N LEU A 16 1.65 21.46 -1.34
CA LEU A 16 0.49 21.21 -2.20
C LEU A 16 -0.32 19.97 -1.76
N PHE A 17 0.30 19.01 -1.05
CA PHE A 17 -0.37 17.80 -0.56
C PHE A 17 -0.74 17.84 0.93
N LEU A 18 -0.35 18.89 1.67
CA LEU A 18 -0.65 19.08 3.08
C LEU A 18 -1.77 20.09 3.35
N ASN A 19 -2.42 20.63 2.32
CA ASN A 19 -3.70 21.31 2.55
C ASN A 19 -4.75 20.22 2.80
N PRO A 20 -5.27 20.08 4.04
CA PRO A 20 -6.46 19.27 4.24
C PRO A 20 -7.50 19.84 3.27
N ALA A 21 -8.07 18.97 2.43
CA ALA A 21 -9.17 19.39 1.57
C ALA A 21 -10.17 20.14 2.46
N PRO A 22 -10.53 21.39 2.15
CA PRO A 22 -11.54 22.09 2.93
C PRO A 22 -12.73 21.15 3.02
N GLY A 23 -13.14 20.81 4.25
CA GLY A 23 -14.25 19.89 4.46
C GLY A 23 -15.39 20.33 3.56
N VAL A 24 -15.75 19.48 2.60
CA VAL A 24 -16.87 19.73 1.71
C VAL A 24 -18.11 19.55 2.59
N TYR A 25 -18.47 20.60 3.32
CA TYR A 25 -19.74 20.67 3.99
C TYR A 25 -20.77 20.84 2.89
N ALA A 26 -21.58 19.80 2.68
CA ALA A 26 -22.74 19.91 1.83
C ALA A 26 -23.60 21.05 2.38
N SER A 27 -23.86 22.07 1.55
CA SER A 27 -24.76 23.15 1.93
C SER A 27 -26.15 22.57 2.24
N PRO A 28 -26.92 23.20 3.14
CA PRO A 28 -28.32 22.87 3.34
C PRO A 28 -29.04 22.72 2.00
N PHE A 29 -29.77 21.62 1.86
CA PHE A 29 -30.51 21.25 0.66
C PHE A 29 -32.01 21.25 0.97
N GLU A 30 -32.80 21.81 0.06
CA GLU A 30 -34.25 21.91 0.19
C GLU A 30 -34.94 20.83 -0.66
N LEU A 31 -35.83 20.06 -0.04
CA LEU A 31 -36.73 19.13 -0.71
C LEU A 31 -38.08 19.81 -0.93
N ALA A 32 -38.56 19.81 -2.17
CA ALA A 32 -39.81 20.43 -2.58
C ALA A 32 -40.51 19.55 -3.63
N HIS A 33 -41.83 19.65 -3.67
CA HIS A 33 -42.68 19.01 -4.70
C HIS A 33 -43.52 20.02 -5.48
N ASP A 34 -43.59 21.26 -5.02
CA ASP A 34 -44.24 22.40 -5.66
C ASP A 34 -43.28 23.18 -6.58
N ASP A 35 -43.83 23.99 -7.47
CA ASP A 35 -43.06 24.87 -8.37
C ASP A 35 -42.73 26.26 -7.77
N GLY A 36 -43.36 26.59 -6.65
CA GLY A 36 -43.18 27.84 -5.90
C GLY A 36 -44.27 28.89 -6.13
N GLU A 37 -45.21 28.65 -7.03
CA GLU A 37 -46.43 29.43 -7.21
C GLU A 37 -47.58 28.78 -6.41
N PHE A 38 -48.57 29.58 -6.00
CA PHE A 38 -49.69 29.10 -5.19
C PHE A 38 -51.00 29.28 -5.96
N ASP A 39 -51.91 28.31 -5.83
CA ASP A 39 -53.23 28.39 -6.47
C ASP A 39 -54.35 28.62 -5.47
N TYR A 40 -54.37 27.82 -4.40
CA TYR A 40 -55.39 27.94 -3.36
C TYR A 40 -54.89 27.57 -1.96
N GLY A 41 -55.73 27.85 -0.96
CA GLY A 41 -55.47 27.53 0.44
C GLY A 41 -56.35 26.39 0.96
N TRP A 42 -55.79 25.57 1.83
CA TRP A 42 -56.48 24.51 2.55
C TRP A 42 -56.26 24.61 4.05
N SER A 43 -57.32 24.29 4.81
CA SER A 43 -57.31 24.20 6.26
C SER A 43 -58.40 23.24 6.68
N ASP A 44 -58.29 22.64 7.87
CA ASP A 44 -59.30 21.75 8.42
C ASP A 44 -59.29 21.76 9.95
N PHE A 45 -60.30 21.13 10.56
CA PHE A 45 -60.37 20.90 11.99
C PHE A 45 -59.53 19.69 12.40
N TYR A 46 -58.94 19.74 13.60
CA TYR A 46 -58.35 18.57 14.24
C TYR A 46 -59.35 17.39 14.27
N PRO A 47 -58.93 16.14 13.96
CA PRO A 47 -57.55 15.64 13.85
C PRO A 47 -56.95 15.64 12.43
N TYR A 48 -57.57 16.31 11.46
CA TYR A 48 -57.07 16.29 10.08
C TYR A 48 -55.90 17.25 9.90
N ALA A 49 -54.89 16.80 9.15
CA ALA A 49 -53.66 17.53 8.91
C ALA A 49 -53.17 17.37 7.47
N ALA A 50 -52.38 18.34 7.02
CA ALA A 50 -51.65 18.25 5.75
C ALA A 50 -50.37 17.45 5.98
N ALA A 51 -50.12 16.45 5.14
CA ALA A 51 -48.90 15.67 5.18
C ALA A 51 -48.24 15.61 3.80
N VAL A 52 -46.92 15.78 3.76
CA VAL A 52 -46.13 15.64 2.54
C VAL A 52 -45.03 14.60 2.75
N ARG A 53 -44.93 13.63 1.83
CA ARG A 53 -43.93 12.58 1.83
C ARG A 53 -42.65 13.05 1.14
N PHE A 54 -41.51 12.80 1.75
CA PHE A 54 -40.20 13.09 1.18
C PHE A 54 -39.31 11.85 1.23
N SER A 55 -38.38 11.78 0.28
CA SER A 55 -37.29 10.80 0.28
C SER A 55 -35.97 11.54 0.53
N PRO A 56 -35.20 11.19 1.58
CA PRO A 56 -33.95 11.87 1.87
C PRO A 56 -32.92 11.58 0.76
N PRO A 57 -32.08 12.56 0.36
CA PRO A 57 -31.06 12.36 -0.68
C PRO A 57 -29.97 11.34 -0.31
N SER A 58 -29.81 11.05 0.99
CA SER A 58 -28.78 10.15 1.53
C SER A 58 -29.35 9.26 2.64
N GLN A 59 -28.68 8.13 2.91
CA GLN A 59 -29.10 7.14 3.92
C GLN A 59 -29.14 7.71 5.35
N SER A 60 -28.40 8.78 5.62
CA SER A 60 -28.46 9.54 6.86
C SER A 60 -28.56 11.02 6.52
N TRP A 61 -29.73 11.59 6.74
CA TRP A 61 -30.05 12.98 6.47
C TRP A 61 -30.70 13.57 7.70
N ARG A 62 -30.30 14.78 8.08
CA ARG A 62 -30.90 15.50 9.21
C ARG A 62 -31.75 16.64 8.69
N ILE A 63 -32.97 16.71 9.19
CA ILE A 63 -33.90 17.80 8.94
C ILE A 63 -33.57 18.94 9.91
N THR A 64 -33.19 20.09 9.35
CA THR A 64 -32.85 21.30 10.12
C THR A 64 -34.04 22.24 10.19
N GLY A 65 -34.97 22.20 9.23
CA GLY A 65 -36.15 23.04 9.25
C GLY A 65 -37.22 22.61 8.24
N ILE A 66 -38.41 23.17 8.40
CA ILE A 66 -39.52 23.03 7.45
C ILE A 66 -39.84 24.41 6.92
N ARG A 67 -40.05 24.53 5.61
CA ARG A 67 -40.65 25.72 5.02
C ARG A 67 -42.11 25.45 4.67
N LEU A 68 -42.96 26.39 5.02
CA LEU A 68 -44.40 26.31 4.83
C LEU A 68 -44.87 27.58 4.15
N HIS A 69 -45.51 27.45 2.99
CA HIS A 69 -46.22 28.56 2.38
C HIS A 69 -47.67 28.57 2.85
N GLY A 70 -48.13 29.73 3.32
CA GLY A 70 -49.50 29.85 3.83
C GLY A 70 -49.77 31.19 4.47
N VAL A 71 -50.98 31.33 5.00
CA VAL A 71 -51.41 32.53 5.73
C VAL A 71 -51.96 32.14 7.09
N CYS A 72 -51.52 32.85 8.13
CA CYS A 72 -52.02 32.67 9.47
C CYS A 72 -52.76 33.91 9.97
N ILE A 73 -54.04 33.76 10.32
CA ILE A 73 -54.83 34.79 10.99
C ILE A 73 -54.60 34.61 12.49
N LEU A 74 -53.87 35.55 13.09
CA LEU A 74 -53.50 35.50 14.50
C LEU A 74 -54.66 36.02 15.37
N ARG A 75 -55.33 35.12 16.10
CA ARG A 75 -56.36 35.45 17.09
C ARG A 75 -56.26 34.52 18.30
N GLY A 76 -56.27 35.11 19.49
CA GLY A 76 -56.16 34.36 20.74
C GLY A 76 -54.79 33.69 20.94
N SER A 77 -54.74 32.75 21.89
CA SER A 77 -53.54 31.97 22.22
C SER A 77 -53.78 30.51 21.87
N GLN A 78 -53.48 30.14 20.63
CA GLN A 78 -53.51 28.75 20.16
C GLN A 78 -52.12 28.31 19.73
N VAL A 79 -51.93 27.00 19.58
CA VAL A 79 -50.71 26.39 19.06
C VAL A 79 -51.08 25.50 17.88
N PHE A 80 -50.16 25.39 16.92
CA PHE A 80 -50.25 24.39 15.86
C PHE A 80 -49.17 23.34 16.09
N TYR A 81 -49.39 22.13 15.56
CA TYR A 81 -48.46 21.03 15.73
C TYR A 81 -47.74 20.74 14.43
N VAL A 82 -46.47 20.42 14.57
CA VAL A 82 -45.63 19.89 13.51
C VAL A 82 -45.16 18.51 13.95
N GLU A 83 -45.38 17.52 13.08
CA GLU A 83 -44.90 16.16 13.29
C GLU A 83 -44.03 15.70 12.13
N ILE A 84 -43.04 14.86 12.45
CA ILE A 84 -42.29 14.08 11.47
C ILE A 84 -42.62 12.62 11.71
N TRP A 85 -43.15 11.95 10.70
CA TRP A 85 -43.42 10.52 10.74
C TRP A 85 -42.43 9.75 9.86
N ASP A 86 -42.09 8.51 10.21
CA ASP A 86 -41.36 7.63 9.30
C ASP A 86 -42.28 7.01 8.23
N ALA A 87 -41.69 6.24 7.31
CA ALA A 87 -42.40 5.54 6.24
C ALA A 87 -43.54 4.63 6.74
N ASN A 88 -43.48 4.17 8.00
CA ASN A 88 -44.50 3.33 8.63
C ASN A 88 -45.50 4.16 9.45
N LEU A 89 -45.51 5.48 9.27
CA LEU A 89 -46.37 6.45 9.95
C LEU A 89 -46.12 6.54 11.47
N ASN A 90 -44.96 6.10 11.97
CA ASN A 90 -44.61 6.29 13.38
C ASN A 90 -44.04 7.69 13.61
N THR A 91 -44.50 8.38 14.64
CA THR A 91 -43.98 9.68 15.04
C THR A 91 -42.50 9.60 15.48
N LYS A 92 -41.62 10.30 14.77
CA LYS A 92 -40.21 10.54 15.13
C LYS A 92 -40.00 11.83 15.90
N TYR A 93 -40.82 12.83 15.59
CA TYR A 93 -40.79 14.14 16.23
C TYR A 93 -42.19 14.73 16.27
N GLN A 94 -42.50 15.42 17.36
CA GLN A 94 -43.71 16.21 17.53
C GLN A 94 -43.37 17.43 18.38
N SER A 95 -43.82 18.60 17.95
CA SER A 95 -43.70 19.82 18.75
C SER A 95 -44.86 20.76 18.47
N ALA A 96 -45.20 21.55 19.49
CA ALA A 96 -46.21 22.60 19.43
C ALA A 96 -45.52 23.96 19.24
N PHE A 97 -46.03 24.76 18.32
CA PHE A 97 -45.46 26.06 17.99
C PHE A 97 -46.48 27.17 18.24
N SER A 98 -46.01 28.31 18.75
CA SER A 98 -46.82 29.53 18.80
C SER A 98 -46.93 30.12 17.40
N PRO A 99 -48.13 30.43 16.89
CA PRO A 99 -48.28 31.01 15.56
C PRO A 99 -47.57 32.35 15.44
N SER A 100 -47.59 33.15 16.51
CA SER A 100 -46.95 34.46 16.56
C SER A 100 -45.42 34.43 16.48
N SER A 101 -44.78 33.28 16.77
CA SER A 101 -43.32 33.14 16.64
C SER A 101 -42.87 32.77 15.24
N VAL A 102 -43.80 32.31 14.38
CA VAL A 102 -43.50 31.80 13.04
C VAL A 102 -44.10 32.72 11.97
N PHE A 103 -45.35 33.11 12.13
CA PHE A 103 -46.13 33.79 11.10
C PHE A 103 -46.29 35.29 11.33
N LYS A 104 -46.36 36.05 10.23
CA LYS A 104 -46.86 37.42 10.24
C LYS A 104 -48.39 37.39 10.08
N ASN A 105 -49.09 38.21 10.86
CA ASN A 105 -50.56 38.20 10.86
C ASN A 105 -51.13 38.49 9.46
N ALA A 106 -52.02 37.63 8.99
CA ALA A 106 -52.76 37.76 7.73
C ALA A 106 -51.87 38.05 6.51
N THR A 107 -50.62 37.55 6.52
CA THR A 107 -49.66 37.69 5.42
C THR A 107 -49.42 36.33 4.79
N LEU A 108 -49.65 36.23 3.48
CA LEU A 108 -49.31 35.05 2.67
C LEU A 108 -47.83 35.14 2.30
N ASP A 109 -47.01 34.21 2.79
CA ASP A 109 -45.56 34.20 2.58
C ASP A 109 -45.00 32.78 2.85
N TRP A 110 -43.72 32.59 2.55
CA TRP A 110 -42.94 31.44 3.00
C TRP A 110 -42.44 31.65 4.42
N TYR A 111 -42.76 30.72 5.32
CA TYR A 111 -42.32 30.74 6.71
C TYR A 111 -41.40 29.55 6.99
N THR A 112 -40.36 29.77 7.79
CA THR A 112 -39.41 28.72 8.18
C THR A 112 -39.63 28.35 9.64
N ILE A 113 -39.77 27.06 9.90
CA ILE A 113 -39.89 26.45 11.22
C ILE A 113 -38.60 25.70 11.49
N GLU A 114 -37.77 26.25 12.37
CA GLU A 114 -36.51 25.63 12.79
C GLU A 114 -36.77 24.37 13.62
N LEU A 115 -36.03 23.30 13.33
CA LEU A 115 -36.14 21.99 13.99
C LEU A 115 -34.82 21.59 14.68
N PRO A 116 -34.86 20.75 15.73
CA PRO A 116 -33.67 20.41 16.51
C PRO A 116 -32.79 19.32 15.85
N ASN A 117 -32.64 19.33 14.52
CA ASN A 117 -31.86 18.36 13.73
C ASN A 117 -32.39 16.92 13.79
N ILE A 118 -33.56 16.67 13.20
CA ILE A 118 -34.21 15.34 13.23
C ILE A 118 -33.58 14.41 12.21
N VAL A 119 -32.99 13.30 12.65
CA VAL A 119 -32.39 12.30 11.74
C VAL A 119 -33.45 11.36 11.19
N VAL A 120 -33.48 11.20 9.87
CA VAL A 120 -34.38 10.28 9.16
C VAL A 120 -33.58 9.27 8.33
N THR A 121 -34.10 8.05 8.27
CA THR A 121 -33.52 6.94 7.51
C THR A 121 -34.62 6.37 6.60
N GLY A 122 -34.61 6.76 5.33
CA GLY A 122 -35.67 6.41 4.37
C GLY A 122 -36.79 7.45 4.31
N ASP A 123 -37.87 7.11 3.60
CA ASP A 123 -39.01 8.01 3.40
C ASP A 123 -39.61 8.46 4.74
N PHE A 124 -40.06 9.71 4.76
CA PHE A 124 -40.67 10.32 5.93
C PHE A 124 -41.78 11.27 5.50
N TYR A 125 -42.65 11.63 6.44
CA TYR A 125 -43.73 12.59 6.23
C TYR A 125 -43.52 13.79 7.14
N VAL A 126 -43.71 14.98 6.57
CA VAL A 126 -43.89 16.21 7.34
C VAL A 126 -45.38 16.45 7.47
N VAL A 127 -45.87 16.53 8.70
CA VAL A 127 -47.29 16.71 9.02
C VAL A 127 -47.49 18.04 9.72
N ILE A 128 -48.33 18.90 9.15
CA ILE A 128 -48.72 20.18 9.72
C ILE A 128 -50.18 20.09 10.11
N VAL A 129 -50.44 20.16 11.42
CA VAL A 129 -51.80 20.19 11.96
C VAL A 129 -52.25 21.65 11.96
N PRO A 130 -53.14 22.06 11.03
CA PRO A 130 -53.62 23.43 11.01
C PRO A 130 -54.42 23.74 12.27
N MET A 131 -54.40 25.00 12.67
CA MET A 131 -55.40 25.51 13.61
C MET A 131 -56.55 26.03 12.76
N PHE A 132 -57.74 25.45 12.89
CA PHE A 132 -58.93 26.02 12.29
C PHE A 132 -60.01 26.11 13.34
N THR A 133 -60.27 27.33 13.80
CA THR A 133 -61.34 27.63 14.75
C THR A 133 -62.12 28.84 14.26
N LEU A 134 -63.44 28.83 14.45
CA LEU A 134 -64.33 29.88 13.92
C LEU A 134 -63.97 31.26 14.49
N ASP A 135 -63.66 31.34 15.78
CA ASP A 135 -63.38 32.60 16.48
C ASP A 135 -61.90 32.77 16.90
N GLY A 136 -61.04 31.81 16.57
CA GLY A 136 -59.64 31.80 16.99
C GLY A 136 -58.66 31.90 15.83
N ALA A 137 -57.43 31.43 16.07
CA ALA A 137 -56.39 31.42 15.05
C ALA A 137 -56.76 30.48 13.90
N GLN A 138 -56.36 30.86 12.70
CA GLN A 138 -56.61 30.10 11.47
C GLN A 138 -55.32 29.99 10.68
N LEU A 139 -54.85 28.78 10.39
CA LEU A 139 -53.71 28.50 9.53
C LEU A 139 -54.20 27.88 8.23
N TRP A 140 -54.05 28.62 7.14
CA TRP A 140 -54.32 28.13 5.79
C TRP A 140 -53.00 27.80 5.12
N ILE A 141 -52.87 26.55 4.67
CA ILE A 141 -51.70 26.01 3.98
C ILE A 141 -51.94 26.12 2.48
N SER A 142 -50.97 26.65 1.74
CA SER A 142 -51.09 26.75 0.29
C SER A 142 -50.94 25.40 -0.40
N ILE A 143 -51.62 25.29 -1.54
CA ILE A 143 -51.54 24.17 -2.48
C ILE A 143 -51.21 24.75 -3.86
N ASP A 144 -50.26 24.08 -4.52
CA ASP A 144 -49.93 24.18 -5.94
C ASP A 144 -50.75 23.10 -6.68
N ASP A 145 -51.58 23.49 -7.65
CA ASP A 145 -52.41 22.60 -8.44
C ASP A 145 -51.98 22.45 -9.91
N ASP A 146 -50.76 22.90 -10.23
CA ASP A 146 -50.18 22.78 -11.56
C ASP A 146 -49.57 21.38 -11.81
N PRO A 147 -49.94 20.70 -12.91
CA PRO A 147 -49.30 19.43 -13.29
C PRO A 147 -47.83 19.60 -13.69
N PRO A 148 -46.94 18.60 -13.41
CA PRO A 148 -47.25 17.26 -12.94
C PRO A 148 -47.28 17.12 -11.40
N PHE A 149 -48.35 16.52 -10.87
CA PHE A 149 -48.47 16.24 -9.44
C PHE A 149 -47.45 15.20 -8.94
N SER A 150 -46.81 15.50 -7.83
CA SER A 150 -45.80 14.64 -7.21
C SER A 150 -46.37 13.34 -6.63
N ASN A 151 -47.68 13.32 -6.36
CA ASN A 151 -48.39 12.26 -5.62
C ASN A 151 -47.81 12.03 -4.21
N SER A 152 -47.25 13.08 -3.61
CA SER A 152 -46.64 13.05 -2.28
C SER A 152 -47.42 13.83 -1.23
N SER A 153 -48.56 14.42 -1.60
CA SER A 153 -49.40 15.24 -0.72
C SER A 153 -50.66 14.49 -0.27
N PHE A 154 -50.95 14.56 1.04
CA PHE A 154 -51.99 13.78 1.69
C PHE A 154 -52.72 14.58 2.77
N ILE A 155 -54.01 14.30 2.96
CA ILE A 155 -54.73 14.63 4.18
C ILE A 155 -54.65 13.40 5.09
N VAL A 156 -54.20 13.57 6.32
CA VAL A 156 -54.00 12.49 7.29
C VAL A 156 -54.88 12.71 8.52
N ASN A 157 -55.24 11.62 9.21
CA ASN A 157 -55.81 11.67 10.54
C ASN A 157 -54.69 11.44 11.56
N VAL A 158 -54.32 12.49 12.30
CA VAL A 158 -53.20 12.46 13.25
C VAL A 158 -53.52 11.62 14.49
N GLY A 159 -54.80 11.52 14.89
CA GLY A 159 -55.20 10.70 16.02
C GLY A 159 -55.11 9.20 15.76
N GLU A 160 -55.24 8.79 14.49
CA GLU A 160 -55.21 7.39 14.07
C GLU A 160 -53.90 6.99 13.36
N HIS A 161 -53.03 7.95 13.04
CA HIS A 161 -51.84 7.77 12.21
C HIS A 161 -52.15 7.11 10.86
N THR A 162 -53.22 7.56 10.19
CA THR A 162 -53.67 7.02 8.90
C THR A 162 -53.73 8.08 7.80
N ILE A 163 -53.49 7.65 6.56
CA ILE A 163 -53.71 8.48 5.36
C ILE A 163 -55.21 8.45 5.05
N HIS A 164 -55.86 9.62 5.12
CA HIS A 164 -57.29 9.76 4.86
C HIS A 164 -57.57 9.99 3.37
N VAL A 165 -56.84 10.90 2.73
CA VAL A 165 -56.99 11.26 1.31
C VAL A 165 -55.62 11.52 0.69
N SER A 166 -55.42 11.10 -0.57
CA SER A 166 -54.27 11.49 -1.39
C SER A 166 -54.69 12.55 -2.40
N LEU A 167 -53.90 13.63 -2.53
CA LEU A 167 -54.13 14.74 -3.47
C LEU A 167 -53.43 14.49 -4.82
N ASN A 168 -53.53 13.26 -5.32
CA ASN A 168 -52.93 12.85 -6.59
C ASN A 168 -53.78 13.28 -7.81
N ALA A 169 -53.25 13.05 -9.01
CA ALA A 169 -53.89 13.39 -10.28
C ALA A 169 -55.32 12.84 -10.49
N THR A 170 -55.72 11.77 -9.78
CA THR A 170 -57.07 11.19 -9.89
C THR A 170 -58.02 11.66 -8.79
N SER A 171 -57.54 12.47 -7.85
CA SER A 171 -58.36 13.05 -6.79
C SER A 171 -59.28 14.15 -7.33
N LYS A 172 -60.31 14.50 -6.55
CA LYS A 172 -61.26 15.57 -6.94
C LYS A 172 -60.62 16.97 -6.96
N ARG A 173 -59.52 17.14 -6.23
CA ARG A 173 -58.74 18.36 -6.08
C ARG A 173 -57.27 17.95 -5.99
N PRO A 174 -56.64 17.63 -7.12
CA PRO A 174 -55.23 17.29 -7.13
C PRO A 174 -54.42 18.51 -6.72
N GLY A 175 -53.24 18.27 -6.16
CA GLY A 175 -52.32 19.35 -5.83
C GLY A 175 -51.28 18.94 -4.81
N ASP A 176 -50.22 19.72 -4.75
CA ASP A 176 -49.13 19.55 -3.83
C ASP A 176 -49.18 20.60 -2.73
N PHE A 177 -49.22 20.14 -1.48
CA PHE A 177 -49.08 21.06 -0.36
C PHE A 177 -47.72 21.72 -0.44
N MET A 178 -47.69 23.04 -0.35
CA MET A 178 -46.47 23.86 -0.39
C MET A 178 -45.72 23.80 0.94
N ILE A 179 -45.28 22.59 1.28
CA ILE A 179 -44.45 22.24 2.42
C ILE A 179 -43.14 21.74 1.84
N ARG A 180 -42.03 22.30 2.32
CA ARG A 180 -40.68 21.93 1.89
C ARG A 180 -39.83 21.59 3.10
N VAL A 181 -38.78 20.80 2.90
CA VAL A 181 -37.91 20.35 3.99
C VAL A 181 -36.50 20.82 3.74
N VAL A 182 -35.94 21.55 4.70
CA VAL A 182 -34.54 21.94 4.69
C VAL A 182 -33.77 20.96 5.56
N GLY A 183 -32.69 20.41 5.01
CA GLY A 183 -31.82 19.54 5.76
C GLY A 183 -30.49 19.33 5.07
N GLU A 184 -29.65 18.52 5.67
CA GLU A 184 -28.30 18.28 5.19
C GLU A 184 -27.89 16.84 5.49
N PRO A 185 -26.92 16.27 4.73
CA PRO A 185 -26.36 14.98 5.06
C PRO A 185 -25.86 14.98 6.50
N THR A 186 -26.28 13.99 7.28
CA THR A 186 -25.69 13.81 8.61
C THR A 186 -24.23 13.45 8.39
N PRO A 187 -23.26 14.22 8.93
CA PRO A 187 -21.86 13.84 8.80
C PRO A 187 -21.69 12.43 9.35
N SER A 188 -21.18 11.53 8.51
CA SER A 188 -20.89 10.16 8.94
C SER A 188 -19.94 10.23 10.13
N PRO A 189 -20.19 9.46 11.21
CA PRO A 189 -19.27 9.44 12.33
C PRO A 189 -17.87 9.08 11.82
N PRO A 190 -16.83 9.86 12.17
CA PRO A 190 -15.48 9.59 11.70
C PRO A 190 -15.03 8.22 12.21
N GLU A 191 -14.64 7.33 11.29
CA GLU A 191 -14.23 5.99 11.65
C GLU A 191 -12.77 5.96 12.11
N LEU A 192 -12.49 5.17 13.16
CA LEU A 192 -11.14 4.80 13.53
C LEU A 192 -10.70 3.63 12.65
N ARG A 193 -9.72 3.84 11.77
CA ARG A 193 -9.28 2.84 10.79
C ARG A 193 -7.88 2.33 11.09
N LEU A 194 -7.63 1.04 10.91
CA LEU A 194 -6.28 0.49 11.04
C LEU A 194 -5.49 0.82 9.78
N ALA A 195 -4.39 1.55 9.93
CA ALA A 195 -3.56 2.00 8.82
C ALA A 195 -2.37 1.06 8.58
N SER A 196 -1.66 0.65 9.65
CA SER A 196 -0.52 -0.23 9.54
C SER A 196 -0.29 -1.06 10.81
N ILE A 197 0.41 -2.18 10.63
CA ILE A 197 0.95 -3.02 11.70
C ILE A 197 2.42 -3.24 11.41
N GLU A 198 3.28 -2.88 12.35
CA GLU A 198 4.72 -3.15 12.29
C GLU A 198 5.10 -4.06 13.47
N ALA A 199 5.63 -5.25 13.17
CA ALA A 199 6.08 -6.19 14.18
C ALA A 199 7.59 -6.03 14.38
N GLY A 200 7.99 -5.65 15.59
CA GLY A 200 9.37 -5.68 16.06
C GLY A 200 9.67 -6.93 16.90
N VAL A 201 10.93 -7.03 17.35
CA VAL A 201 11.38 -8.14 18.21
C VAL A 201 10.70 -8.11 19.58
N ASP A 202 10.50 -6.92 20.13
CA ASP A 202 9.99 -6.71 21.49
C ASP A 202 8.61 -6.05 21.55
N GLU A 203 8.25 -5.28 20.53
CA GLU A 203 6.99 -4.56 20.47
C GLU A 203 6.31 -4.70 19.11
N THR A 204 4.98 -4.60 19.11
CA THR A 204 4.17 -4.40 17.92
C THR A 204 3.67 -2.96 17.93
N VAL A 205 3.89 -2.25 16.82
CA VAL A 205 3.42 -0.89 16.61
C VAL A 205 2.20 -0.94 15.69
N LEU A 206 1.06 -0.46 16.19
CA LEU A 206 -0.18 -0.36 15.42
C LEU A 206 -0.51 1.12 15.19
N THR A 207 -0.75 1.46 13.94
CA THR A 207 -1.14 2.83 13.57
C THR A 207 -2.58 2.85 13.14
N PHE A 208 -3.37 3.74 13.74
CA PHE A 208 -4.78 3.94 13.44
C PHE A 208 -4.98 5.35 12.91
N THR A 209 -5.71 5.52 11.82
CA THR A 209 -6.04 6.83 11.28
C THR A 209 -7.42 7.28 11.76
N TYR A 210 -7.48 8.53 12.20
CA TYR A 210 -8.69 9.24 12.57
C TYR A 210 -8.60 10.70 12.11
N PRO A 211 -9.37 11.10 11.08
CA PRO A 211 -9.26 12.43 10.47
C PRO A 211 -9.95 13.55 11.26
N GLY A 212 -10.63 13.23 12.36
CA GLY A 212 -11.43 14.20 13.12
C GLY A 212 -10.69 14.89 14.28
N GLU A 213 -11.39 15.84 14.90
CA GLU A 213 -11.01 16.35 16.22
C GLU A 213 -11.32 15.33 17.31
N LEU A 214 -10.42 15.24 18.30
CA LEU A 214 -10.54 14.34 19.43
C LEU A 214 -10.58 15.15 20.73
N ALA A 215 -11.50 14.79 21.61
CA ALA A 215 -11.50 15.23 23.01
C ALA A 215 -10.59 14.35 23.88
N GLY A 216 -10.31 13.11 23.46
CA GLY A 216 -9.44 12.16 24.15
C GLY A 216 -9.21 10.91 23.31
N PHE A 217 -8.24 10.09 23.71
CA PHE A 217 -7.94 8.80 23.08
C PHE A 217 -7.19 7.91 24.06
N GLY A 218 -7.20 6.61 23.81
CA GLY A 218 -6.48 5.63 24.62
C GLY A 218 -6.53 4.24 24.01
N ALA A 219 -5.77 3.33 24.61
CA ALA A 219 -5.76 1.94 24.21
C ALA A 219 -5.62 1.06 25.45
N ARG A 220 -6.36 -0.04 25.47
CA ARG A 220 -6.34 -1.03 26.54
C ARG A 220 -6.11 -2.40 25.96
N LEU A 221 -5.04 -3.06 26.38
CA LEU A 221 -4.79 -4.46 26.07
C LEU A 221 -5.45 -5.35 27.13
N VAL A 222 -6.37 -6.20 26.71
CA VAL A 222 -6.96 -7.25 27.56
C VAL A 222 -6.22 -8.55 27.26
N LYS A 223 -5.48 -9.05 28.25
CA LYS A 223 -4.68 -10.27 28.14
C LYS A 223 -5.57 -11.52 28.17
N PRO A 224 -5.04 -12.69 27.73
CA PRO A 224 -5.79 -13.95 27.76
C PRO A 224 -6.27 -14.38 29.16
N ASP A 225 -5.56 -13.96 30.21
CA ASP A 225 -5.93 -14.20 31.61
C ASP A 225 -7.05 -13.27 32.13
N GLY A 226 -7.56 -12.37 31.29
CA GLY A 226 -8.58 -11.40 31.63
C GLY A 226 -8.05 -10.13 32.31
N SER A 227 -6.76 -10.07 32.66
CA SER A 227 -6.14 -8.84 33.15
C SER A 227 -6.06 -7.80 32.03
N SER A 228 -6.00 -6.52 32.39
CA SER A 228 -5.90 -5.45 31.41
C SER A 228 -4.82 -4.45 31.76
N VAL A 229 -4.18 -3.90 30.73
CA VAL A 229 -3.13 -2.90 30.83
C VAL A 229 -3.49 -1.75 29.88
N GLU A 230 -3.42 -0.53 30.37
CA GLU A 230 -3.51 0.67 29.51
C GLU A 230 -2.20 0.81 28.73
N GLU A 231 -2.30 0.86 27.41
CA GLU A 231 -1.16 0.99 26.50
C GLU A 231 -0.91 2.46 26.18
N ASN A 232 0.35 2.80 25.94
CA ASN A 232 0.71 4.16 25.59
C ASN A 232 0.28 4.47 24.15
N VAL A 233 -0.52 5.52 23.98
CA VAL A 233 -0.99 6.00 22.68
C VAL A 233 -0.41 7.36 22.41
N THR A 234 0.23 7.52 21.26
CA THR A 234 0.78 8.80 20.80
C THR A 234 0.03 9.26 19.58
N ARG A 235 -0.35 10.55 19.54
CA ARG A 235 -1.00 11.15 18.38
C ARG A 235 0.04 11.84 17.49
N VAL A 236 0.08 11.48 16.21
CA VAL A 236 0.94 12.07 15.19
C VAL A 236 0.04 12.50 14.01
N GLY A 237 -0.36 13.76 13.99
CA GLY A 237 -1.35 14.27 13.03
C GLY A 237 -2.71 13.59 13.21
N GLU A 238 -3.20 12.96 12.14
CA GLU A 238 -4.44 12.16 12.14
C GLU A 238 -4.23 10.73 12.64
N ASN A 239 -2.99 10.34 12.98
CA ASN A 239 -2.71 8.97 13.39
C ASN A 239 -2.60 8.82 14.91
N LEU A 240 -3.19 7.76 15.44
CA LEU A 240 -2.98 7.23 16.78
C LEU A 240 -2.03 6.04 16.67
N VAL A 241 -0.87 6.14 17.30
CA VAL A 241 0.17 5.10 17.30
C VAL A 241 0.16 4.43 18.66
N VAL A 242 -0.13 3.13 18.66
CA VAL A 242 -0.15 2.28 19.86
C VAL A 242 1.05 1.34 19.79
N ARG A 243 1.88 1.35 20.83
CA ARG A 243 3.01 0.41 20.97
C ARG A 243 2.67 -0.57 22.08
N THR A 244 2.74 -1.87 21.79
CA THR A 244 2.46 -2.89 22.80
C THR A 244 3.40 -4.09 22.67
N GLY A 245 3.92 -4.52 23.81
CA GLY A 245 4.70 -5.76 23.95
C GLY A 245 3.83 -6.96 24.35
N GLY A 246 2.54 -6.77 24.63
CA GLY A 246 1.67 -7.84 25.12
C GLY A 246 0.98 -8.63 24.01
N GLU A 247 0.20 -9.62 24.45
CA GLU A 247 -0.72 -10.40 23.62
C GLU A 247 -2.14 -10.32 24.19
N GLY A 248 -3.15 -10.54 23.34
CA GLY A 248 -4.56 -10.47 23.74
C GLY A 248 -5.40 -9.59 22.82
N LEU A 249 -6.47 -9.02 23.36
CA LEU A 249 -7.38 -8.14 22.63
C LEU A 249 -7.03 -6.68 22.92
N LEU A 250 -6.44 -6.00 21.95
CA LEU A 250 -6.15 -4.57 22.01
C LEU A 250 -7.40 -3.79 21.62
N ASN A 251 -7.95 -3.03 22.56
CA ASN A 251 -9.05 -2.11 22.33
C ASN A 251 -8.51 -0.70 22.22
N VAL A 252 -8.62 -0.08 21.05
CA VAL A 252 -8.23 1.32 20.84
C VAL A 252 -9.49 2.16 20.74
N PHE A 253 -9.51 3.27 21.45
CA PHE A 253 -10.66 4.16 21.46
C PHE A 253 -10.26 5.61 21.27
N ALA A 254 -11.18 6.37 20.70
CA ALA A 254 -11.06 7.77 20.39
C ALA A 254 -12.38 8.47 20.77
N VAL A 255 -12.29 9.55 21.53
CA VAL A 255 -13.45 10.35 21.95
C VAL A 255 -13.65 11.46 20.93
N ALA A 256 -14.54 11.22 19.98
CA ALA A 256 -14.90 12.14 18.91
C ALA A 256 -15.79 13.27 19.44
N LYS A 257 -15.42 14.53 19.17
CA LYS A 257 -16.29 15.67 19.48
C LYS A 257 -17.61 15.54 18.71
N GLY A 258 -18.74 15.50 19.42
CA GLY A 258 -20.08 15.40 18.83
C GLY A 258 -20.56 13.98 18.49
N PHE A 259 -19.71 12.96 18.57
CA PHE A 259 -20.07 11.57 18.26
C PHE A 259 -19.83 10.57 19.41
N GLY A 260 -19.20 11.00 20.50
CA GLY A 260 -18.91 10.15 21.65
C GLY A 260 -17.68 9.27 21.45
N THR A 261 -17.65 8.09 22.08
CA THR A 261 -16.50 7.18 22.02
C THR A 261 -16.64 6.22 20.85
N ILE A 262 -15.64 6.23 19.97
CA ILE A 262 -15.51 5.31 18.84
C ILE A 262 -14.33 4.39 19.16
N GLY A 263 -14.50 3.08 18.94
CA GLY A 263 -13.47 2.11 19.28
C GLY A 263 -13.32 1.01 18.25
N MET A 264 -12.14 0.42 18.22
CA MET A 264 -11.82 -0.76 17.43
C MET A 264 -11.02 -1.75 18.26
N SER A 265 -11.30 -3.03 18.04
CA SER A 265 -10.63 -4.12 18.74
C SER A 265 -9.83 -4.96 17.76
N ILE A 266 -8.57 -5.24 18.09
CA ILE A 266 -7.67 -6.09 17.30
C ILE A 266 -7.12 -7.18 18.21
N ARG A 267 -7.12 -8.42 17.72
CA ARG A 267 -6.49 -9.54 18.42
C ARG A 267 -5.01 -9.64 18.04
N LEU A 268 -4.15 -9.54 19.04
CA LEU A 268 -2.71 -9.72 18.93
C LEU A 268 -2.33 -11.11 19.41
N ASN A 269 -1.86 -11.95 18.49
CA ASN A 269 -1.44 -13.31 18.78
C ASN A 269 0.09 -13.42 18.80
N HIS A 270 0.60 -14.33 19.63
CA HIS A 270 2.02 -14.64 19.72
C HIS A 270 2.65 -15.09 18.39
N SER A 271 1.86 -15.77 17.54
CA SER A 271 2.34 -16.40 16.30
C SER A 271 3.07 -15.46 15.35
N LEU A 272 2.60 -14.20 15.22
CA LEU A 272 3.23 -13.23 14.33
C LEU A 272 4.61 -12.81 14.84
N ARG A 273 4.75 -12.59 16.16
CA ARG A 273 6.03 -12.20 16.76
C ARG A 273 7.01 -13.36 16.76
N THR A 274 6.56 -14.58 17.04
CA THR A 274 7.39 -15.79 16.94
C THR A 274 7.91 -15.99 15.53
N ALA A 275 7.05 -15.87 14.52
CA ALA A 275 7.45 -15.98 13.12
C ALA A 275 8.48 -14.91 12.73
N TYR A 276 8.28 -13.67 13.18
CA TYR A 276 9.24 -12.58 12.93
C TYR A 276 10.59 -12.83 13.60
N ARG A 277 10.61 -13.29 14.86
CA ARG A 277 11.85 -13.65 15.57
C ARG A 277 12.61 -14.78 14.87
N ALA A 278 11.91 -15.86 14.51
CA ALA A 278 12.51 -16.97 13.78
C ALA A 278 13.08 -16.53 12.42
N LEU A 279 12.37 -15.66 11.70
CA LEU A 279 12.85 -15.09 10.44
C LEU A 279 14.11 -14.22 10.66
N PHE A 280 14.12 -13.41 11.70
CA PHE A 280 15.26 -12.55 12.03
C PHE A 280 16.50 -13.35 12.45
N GLU A 281 16.32 -14.42 13.23
CA GLU A 281 17.38 -15.37 13.57
C GLU A 281 17.94 -16.04 12.31
N ASN A 282 17.06 -16.57 11.44
CA ASN A 282 17.47 -17.18 10.17
C ASN A 282 18.22 -16.20 9.27
N TYR A 283 17.77 -14.94 9.18
CA TYR A 283 18.45 -13.89 8.43
C TYR A 283 19.85 -13.61 9.00
N THR A 284 20.00 -13.58 10.32
CA THR A 284 21.28 -13.34 10.97
C THR A 284 22.28 -14.47 10.70
N VAL A 285 21.82 -15.73 10.75
CA VAL A 285 22.63 -16.90 10.36
C VAL A 285 23.04 -16.81 8.89
N LEU A 286 22.07 -16.55 8.00
CA LEU A 286 22.34 -16.45 6.56
C LEU A 286 23.35 -15.33 6.24
N LYS A 287 23.26 -14.20 6.94
CA LYS A 287 24.21 -13.10 6.81
C LYS A 287 25.62 -13.54 7.21
N HIS A 288 25.76 -14.23 8.35
CA HIS A 288 27.04 -14.72 8.81
C HIS A 288 27.66 -15.76 7.85
N ASP A 289 26.84 -16.68 7.34
CA ASP A 289 27.27 -17.67 6.34
C ASP A 289 27.74 -16.99 5.05
N ALA A 290 27.04 -15.96 4.59
CA ALA A 290 27.45 -15.18 3.42
C ALA A 290 28.78 -14.45 3.63
N GLU A 291 29.00 -13.88 4.81
CA GLU A 291 30.28 -13.25 5.19
C GLU A 291 31.42 -14.28 5.19
N SER A 292 31.20 -15.46 5.80
CA SER A 292 32.15 -16.58 5.82
C SER A 292 32.47 -17.10 4.42
N MET A 293 31.47 -17.25 3.54
CA MET A 293 31.69 -17.64 2.14
C MET A 293 32.54 -16.61 1.40
N CYS A 294 32.34 -15.32 1.65
CA CYS A 294 33.17 -14.26 1.04
C CYS A 294 34.64 -14.37 1.46
N GLU A 295 34.91 -14.66 2.74
CA GLU A 295 36.27 -14.90 3.24
C GLU A 295 36.91 -16.13 2.58
N GLN A 296 36.17 -17.23 2.48
CA GLN A 296 36.64 -18.45 1.81
C GLN A 296 36.96 -18.22 0.33
N ILE A 297 36.09 -17.51 -0.40
CA ILE A 297 36.35 -17.13 -1.79
C ILE A 297 37.60 -16.27 -1.89
N GLY A 298 37.79 -15.33 -0.96
CA GLY A 298 39.02 -14.51 -0.88
C GLY A 298 40.29 -15.36 -0.73
N SER A 299 40.26 -16.37 0.14
CA SER A 299 41.38 -17.31 0.31
C SER A 299 41.63 -18.13 -0.97
N LEU A 300 40.58 -18.68 -1.58
CA LEU A 300 40.71 -19.47 -2.81
C LEU A 300 41.28 -18.65 -3.98
N ILE A 301 40.88 -17.38 -4.11
CA ILE A 301 41.45 -16.47 -5.12
C ILE A 301 42.95 -16.31 -4.90
N LYS A 302 43.39 -16.10 -3.65
CA LYS A 302 44.81 -15.98 -3.30
C LYS A 302 45.59 -17.26 -3.63
N ASP A 303 45.09 -18.41 -3.23
CA ASP A 303 45.73 -19.71 -3.48
C ASP A 303 45.82 -20.02 -4.99
N SER A 304 44.78 -19.69 -5.75
CA SER A 304 44.80 -19.82 -7.21
C SER A 304 45.84 -18.91 -7.88
N GLY A 305 46.08 -17.72 -7.30
CA GLY A 305 47.12 -16.80 -7.74
C GLY A 305 48.52 -17.38 -7.52
N GLU A 306 48.75 -17.97 -6.35
CA GLU A 306 50.01 -18.64 -6.00
C GLU A 306 50.27 -19.86 -6.91
N LEU A 307 49.26 -20.71 -7.11
CA LEU A 307 49.38 -21.86 -8.02
C LEU A 307 49.71 -21.44 -9.46
N ARG A 308 49.13 -20.33 -9.95
CA ARG A 308 49.47 -19.78 -11.28
C ARG A 308 50.92 -19.31 -11.35
N LEU A 309 51.44 -18.70 -10.28
CA LEU A 309 52.84 -18.29 -10.21
C LEU A 309 53.77 -19.50 -10.25
N GLN A 310 53.47 -20.54 -9.45
CA GLN A 310 54.23 -21.79 -9.44
C GLN A 310 54.21 -22.50 -10.79
N LEU A 311 53.04 -22.54 -11.46
CA LEU A 311 52.92 -23.09 -12.80
C LEU A 311 53.80 -22.32 -13.81
N SER A 312 53.80 -20.99 -13.74
CA SER A 312 54.65 -20.16 -14.60
C SER A 312 56.14 -20.42 -14.35
N GLN A 313 56.55 -20.61 -13.10
CA GLN A 313 57.93 -20.96 -12.75
C GLN A 313 58.31 -22.35 -13.29
N SER A 314 57.43 -23.33 -13.14
CA SER A 314 57.62 -24.68 -13.66
C SER A 314 57.75 -24.69 -15.19
N GLN A 315 56.90 -23.92 -15.90
CA GLN A 315 57.00 -23.75 -17.35
C GLN A 315 58.32 -23.11 -17.79
N ALA A 316 58.84 -22.15 -17.03
CA ALA A 316 60.15 -21.57 -17.30
C ALA A 316 61.29 -22.58 -17.11
N LEU A 317 61.23 -23.41 -16.06
CA LEU A 317 62.20 -24.48 -15.83
C LEU A 317 62.17 -25.53 -16.95
N ILE A 318 60.99 -25.92 -17.43
CA ILE A 318 60.84 -26.85 -18.57
C ILE A 318 61.51 -26.27 -19.81
N ARG A 319 61.30 -24.98 -20.13
CA ARG A 319 61.98 -24.34 -21.27
C ARG A 319 63.50 -24.40 -21.17
N VAL A 320 64.05 -24.12 -19.99
CA VAL A 320 65.50 -24.21 -19.75
C VAL A 320 66.00 -25.65 -19.92
N GLN A 321 65.22 -26.64 -19.48
CA GLN A 321 65.56 -28.05 -19.69
C GLN A 321 65.52 -28.43 -21.17
N ASP A 322 64.50 -28.01 -21.92
CA ASP A 322 64.38 -28.26 -23.36
C ASP A 322 65.56 -27.64 -24.13
N GLU A 323 65.96 -26.40 -23.80
CA GLU A 323 67.15 -25.76 -24.37
C GLU A 323 68.41 -26.59 -24.12
N ARG A 324 68.61 -27.06 -22.89
CA ARG A 324 69.76 -27.89 -22.52
C ARG A 324 69.74 -29.27 -23.19
N ILE A 325 68.57 -29.88 -23.37
CA ILE A 325 68.41 -31.14 -24.12
C ILE A 325 68.80 -30.92 -25.58
N ASN A 326 68.34 -29.83 -26.20
CA ASN A 326 68.68 -29.51 -27.58
C ASN A 326 70.19 -29.24 -27.76
N GLU A 327 70.82 -28.56 -26.81
CA GLU A 327 72.28 -28.37 -26.78
C GLU A 327 73.02 -29.71 -26.68
N LEU A 328 72.61 -30.59 -25.75
CA LEU A 328 73.20 -31.93 -25.60
C LEU A 328 73.03 -32.77 -26.86
N LEU A 329 71.86 -32.74 -27.52
CA LEU A 329 71.63 -33.41 -28.79
C LEU A 329 72.57 -32.88 -29.89
N GLY A 330 72.76 -31.55 -29.94
CA GLY A 330 73.75 -30.91 -30.82
C GLY A 330 75.16 -31.41 -30.56
N ASN A 331 75.61 -31.41 -29.30
CA ASN A 331 76.93 -31.88 -28.92
C ASN A 331 77.13 -33.37 -29.25
N VAL A 332 76.14 -34.23 -28.98
CA VAL A 332 76.19 -35.66 -29.34
C VAL A 332 76.27 -35.84 -30.86
N SER A 333 75.55 -35.05 -31.64
CA SER A 333 75.63 -35.10 -33.10
C SER A 333 77.02 -34.70 -33.63
N SER A 334 77.63 -33.68 -33.03
CA SER A 334 78.99 -33.23 -33.34
C SER A 334 80.03 -34.31 -32.98
N LEU A 335 79.96 -34.84 -31.75
CA LEU A 335 80.83 -35.94 -31.28
C LEU A 335 80.73 -37.17 -32.17
N ARG A 336 79.53 -37.51 -32.64
CA ARG A 336 79.32 -38.61 -33.57
C ARG A 336 80.01 -38.36 -34.91
N SER A 337 79.87 -37.16 -35.48
CA SER A 337 80.57 -36.78 -36.71
C SER A 337 82.08 -36.82 -36.55
N GLU A 338 82.61 -36.37 -35.41
CA GLU A 338 84.04 -36.40 -35.10
C GLU A 338 84.54 -37.85 -34.96
N LEU A 339 83.78 -38.72 -34.30
CA LEU A 339 84.07 -40.15 -34.20
C LEU A 339 84.11 -40.83 -35.57
N ASP A 340 83.15 -40.53 -36.45
CA ASP A 340 83.12 -41.06 -37.81
C ASP A 340 84.34 -40.60 -38.62
N ASN A 341 84.77 -39.34 -38.45
CA ASN A 341 85.97 -38.81 -39.08
C ASN A 341 87.25 -39.48 -38.57
N VAL A 342 87.41 -39.62 -37.24
CA VAL A 342 88.54 -40.33 -36.63
C VAL A 342 88.58 -41.79 -37.07
N ARG A 343 87.41 -42.43 -37.20
CA ARG A 343 87.31 -43.81 -37.70
C ARG A 343 87.74 -43.92 -39.16
N ALA A 344 87.39 -42.95 -40.00
CA ALA A 344 87.85 -42.87 -41.37
C ALA A 344 89.38 -42.64 -41.45
N GLU A 345 89.93 -41.81 -40.58
CA GLU A 345 91.37 -41.58 -40.50
C GLU A 345 92.14 -42.82 -40.03
N ALA A 346 91.62 -43.53 -39.02
CA ALA A 346 92.19 -44.78 -38.54
C ALA A 346 92.15 -45.88 -39.61
N SER A 347 91.08 -45.96 -40.40
CA SER A 347 91.00 -46.94 -41.50
C SER A 347 91.99 -46.60 -42.62
N ARG A 348 92.21 -45.32 -42.92
CA ARG A 348 93.25 -44.84 -43.84
C ARG A 348 94.65 -45.23 -43.37
N LEU A 349 95.01 -44.88 -42.13
CA LEU A 349 96.30 -45.23 -41.53
C LEU A 349 96.53 -46.74 -41.48
N ARG A 350 95.49 -47.53 -41.22
CA ARG A 350 95.58 -48.99 -41.24
C ARG A 350 95.87 -49.50 -42.65
N GLY A 351 95.25 -48.92 -43.69
CA GLY A 351 95.56 -49.19 -45.08
C GLY A 351 97.02 -48.89 -45.43
N GLU A 352 97.53 -47.73 -45.00
CA GLU A 352 98.93 -47.35 -45.18
C GLU A 352 99.90 -48.30 -44.45
N SER A 353 99.58 -48.68 -43.21
CA SER A 353 100.36 -49.65 -42.44
C SER A 353 100.38 -51.03 -43.09
N THR A 354 99.25 -51.49 -43.65
CA THR A 354 99.21 -52.75 -44.40
C THR A 354 100.04 -52.70 -45.68
N LEU A 355 100.07 -51.56 -46.38
CA LEU A 355 100.93 -51.35 -47.54
C LEU A 355 102.41 -51.37 -47.16
N LEU A 356 102.77 -50.69 -46.06
CA LEU A 356 104.13 -50.69 -45.53
C LEU A 356 104.57 -52.09 -45.07
N ALA A 357 103.71 -52.82 -44.35
CA ALA A 357 103.96 -54.19 -43.91
C ALA A 357 104.12 -55.14 -45.10
N ALA A 358 103.26 -55.04 -46.12
CA ALA A 358 103.41 -55.80 -47.37
C ALA A 358 104.72 -55.47 -48.09
N GLY A 359 105.11 -54.20 -48.15
CA GLY A 359 106.40 -53.78 -48.69
C GLY A 359 107.59 -54.35 -47.91
N LEU A 360 107.49 -54.43 -46.58
CA LEU A 360 108.54 -54.96 -45.71
C LEU A 360 108.68 -56.48 -45.85
N VAL A 361 107.56 -57.21 -45.91
CA VAL A 361 107.56 -58.65 -46.22
C VAL A 361 108.16 -58.92 -47.60
N PHE A 362 107.81 -58.11 -48.60
CA PHE A 362 108.39 -58.22 -49.94
C PHE A 362 109.91 -57.99 -49.92
N ALA A 363 110.38 -56.99 -49.18
CA ALA A 363 111.82 -56.72 -49.01
C ALA A 363 112.55 -57.86 -48.29
N ILE A 364 111.95 -58.48 -47.27
CA ILE A 364 112.52 -59.65 -46.57
C ILE A 364 112.62 -60.84 -47.53
N ILE A 365 111.55 -61.14 -48.28
CA ILE A 365 111.54 -62.27 -49.24
C ILE A 365 112.63 -62.09 -50.30
N VAL A 366 112.76 -60.89 -50.87
CA VAL A 366 113.80 -60.57 -51.86
C VAL A 366 115.21 -60.73 -51.25
N SER A 367 115.39 -60.28 -50.01
CA SER A 367 116.68 -60.41 -49.30
C SER A 367 117.03 -61.86 -48.97
N SER A 368 116.06 -62.67 -48.58
CA SER A 368 116.24 -64.11 -48.32
C SER A 368 116.55 -64.88 -49.60
N LEU A 369 115.91 -64.54 -50.73
CA LEU A 369 116.21 -65.13 -52.03
C LEU A 369 117.63 -64.79 -52.51
N LEU A 370 118.07 -63.55 -52.30
CA LEU A 370 119.45 -63.13 -52.57
C LEU A 370 120.45 -63.84 -51.65
N GLY A 371 120.15 -63.97 -50.35
CA GLY A 371 120.97 -64.74 -49.42
C GLY A 371 121.09 -66.22 -49.79
N PHE A 372 120.01 -66.83 -50.29
CA PHE A 372 120.01 -68.23 -50.73
C PHE A 372 120.84 -68.44 -52.01
N LEU A 373 120.80 -67.47 -52.95
CA LEU A 373 121.64 -67.48 -54.15
C LEU A 373 123.13 -67.33 -53.82
N GLU A 374 123.48 -66.55 -52.79
CA GLU A 374 124.85 -66.36 -52.32
C GLU A 374 125.41 -67.64 -51.65
N VAL A 375 124.60 -68.30 -50.80
CA VAL A 375 125.00 -69.53 -50.09
C VAL A 375 125.12 -70.72 -51.04
N GLY A 376 124.21 -70.83 -52.03
CA GLY A 376 124.28 -71.87 -53.06
C GLY A 376 125.55 -71.80 -53.92
N ARG A 377 126.14 -70.61 -54.10
CA ARG A 377 127.44 -70.47 -54.79
C ARG A 377 128.63 -70.94 -53.97
N ARG A 378 128.59 -70.82 -52.64
CA ARG A 378 129.73 -71.17 -51.77
C ARG A 378 129.90 -72.68 -51.55
N TRP A 379 128.84 -73.47 -51.57
CA TRP A 379 128.94 -74.93 -51.36
C TRP A 379 129.40 -75.73 -52.58
N ARG A 380 129.55 -75.11 -53.76
CA ARG A 380 130.08 -75.80 -54.97
C ARG A 380 131.60 -75.78 -55.08
N ARG A 381 132.32 -75.32 -54.05
CA ARG A 381 133.78 -75.32 -54.00
C ARG A 381 134.28 -75.62 -52.58
N ARG A 382 134.17 -76.88 -52.16
CA ARG A 382 135.24 -77.67 -51.52
C ARG A 382 134.76 -79.07 -51.20
#